data_AF-A0A1D1XUL3-F1
#
_entry.id   AF-A0A1D1XUL3-F1
#
_cell.length_a   1.000
_cell.length_b   1.000
_cell.length_c   1.000
_cell.angle_alpha   90.00
_cell.angle_beta   90.00
_cell.angle_gamma   90.00
#
_symmetry.space_group_name_H-M   'P 1'
#
loop_
_entity.id
_entity.type
_entity.pdbx_description
1 polymer ?
#
loop_
_entity_poly.entity_id
_entity_poly.type
_entity_poly.pdbx_seq_one_letter_code
_entity_poly.pdbx_strand_id
1 'polypeptide(L)'
;MMVQTLNKTGFTALPVSVPSPKELVQIYEIAAPVFVTMTSKVVFYSLLTYFATSMGTITVAAHQVMINVYCMCTVWGEPLSQTAQSFMPELMHGANQNLEKARTLLQSLIIIGALTGLTLGVIGTSVPWFLPYIFTTDNLVIGEMHKVLLPYFIGLMVTPSTHCLEGTLMAGRDLKFLSSSMLTCLCFGSLLLLVCGRSFGLPGCWWALSGFQWARFSAASLRLTSPHGMLYNKKFYHQDLIKVKAT
;
A
#
# COMPACT_ATOMS: atom_id res chain seq x y z
N MET A 1 -16.94 -28.77 -7.47
CA MET A 1 -17.84 -28.98 -6.31
C MET A 1 -18.81 -27.80 -6.14
N MET A 2 -18.35 -26.56 -5.87
CA MET A 2 -19.23 -25.39 -5.67
C MET A 2 -20.14 -25.04 -6.86
N VAL A 3 -19.59 -24.99 -8.09
CA VAL A 3 -20.32 -24.68 -9.33
C VAL A 3 -21.44 -25.70 -9.61
N GLN A 4 -21.16 -26.99 -9.39
CA GLN A 4 -22.15 -28.05 -9.56
C GLN A 4 -23.24 -27.98 -8.49
N THR A 5 -22.91 -27.61 -7.26
CA THR A 5 -23.89 -27.40 -6.19
C THR A 5 -24.82 -26.22 -6.49
N LEU A 6 -24.28 -25.10 -6.98
CA LEU A 6 -25.07 -23.92 -7.38
C LEU A 6 -26.00 -24.23 -8.57
N ASN A 7 -25.50 -24.94 -9.59
CA ASN A 7 -26.33 -25.38 -10.71
C ASN A 7 -27.47 -26.32 -10.26
N LYS A 8 -27.22 -27.18 -9.26
CA LYS A 8 -28.24 -28.07 -8.69
C LYS A 8 -29.31 -27.34 -7.85
N THR A 9 -29.00 -26.16 -7.32
CA THR A 9 -29.97 -25.32 -6.59
C THR A 9 -30.73 -24.34 -7.49
N GLY A 10 -30.62 -24.49 -8.81
CA GLY A 10 -31.30 -23.63 -9.80
C GLY A 10 -30.60 -22.31 -10.10
N PHE A 11 -29.39 -22.09 -9.55
CA PHE A 11 -28.55 -20.94 -9.88
C PHE A 11 -27.59 -21.30 -11.01
N THR A 12 -27.70 -20.62 -12.15
CA THR A 12 -26.69 -20.71 -13.21
C THR A 12 -25.38 -20.16 -12.67
N ALA A 13 -24.40 -21.02 -12.38
CA ALA A 13 -23.18 -20.63 -11.68
C ALA A 13 -22.24 -19.75 -12.53
N LEU A 14 -22.37 -19.78 -13.85
CA LEU A 14 -21.61 -18.98 -14.82
C LEU A 14 -22.51 -18.56 -16.00
N PRO A 15 -23.48 -17.64 -15.81
CA PRO A 15 -24.19 -17.06 -16.93
C PRO A 15 -23.24 -16.06 -17.60
N VAL A 16 -22.72 -16.40 -18.77
CA VAL A 16 -21.94 -15.45 -19.58
C VAL A 16 -22.93 -14.40 -20.08
N SER A 17 -22.97 -13.26 -19.41
CA SER A 17 -23.81 -12.11 -19.75
C SER A 17 -22.93 -10.89 -19.96
N VAL A 18 -23.25 -10.08 -20.97
CA VAL A 18 -22.61 -8.79 -21.17
C VAL A 18 -23.07 -7.84 -20.06
N PRO A 19 -22.17 -7.10 -19.39
CA PRO A 19 -22.56 -6.17 -18.34
C PRO A 19 -23.44 -5.06 -18.89
N SER A 20 -24.47 -4.68 -18.15
CA SER A 20 -25.28 -3.50 -18.46
C SER A 20 -24.45 -2.20 -18.28
N PRO A 21 -24.84 -1.09 -18.91
CA PRO A 21 -24.17 0.19 -18.71
C PRO A 21 -24.09 0.64 -17.24
N LYS A 22 -25.10 0.29 -16.42
CA LYS A 22 -25.10 0.58 -14.98
C LYS A 22 -24.04 -0.22 -14.23
N GLU A 23 -23.87 -1.50 -14.56
CA GLU A 23 -22.82 -2.35 -13.97
C GLU A 23 -21.43 -1.87 -14.40
N LEU A 24 -21.26 -1.43 -15.65
CA LEU A 24 -20.00 -0.83 -16.11
C LEU A 24 -19.64 0.42 -15.31
N VAL A 25 -20.61 1.29 -15.01
CA VAL A 25 -20.38 2.48 -14.16
C VAL A 25 -19.96 2.06 -12.75
N GLN A 26 -20.61 1.06 -12.14
CA GLN A 26 -20.24 0.57 -10.81
C GLN A 26 -18.83 -0.02 -10.78
N ILE A 27 -18.45 -0.80 -11.81
CA ILE A 27 -17.09 -1.32 -11.97
C ILE A 27 -16.10 -0.15 -12.06
N TYR A 28 -16.41 0.87 -12.86
CA TYR A 28 -15.57 2.04 -13.02
C TYR A 28 -15.40 2.84 -11.71
N GLU A 29 -16.47 3.02 -10.93
CA GLU A 29 -16.42 3.74 -9.64
C GLU A 29 -15.50 3.07 -8.62
N ILE A 30 -15.37 1.74 -8.66
CA ILE A 30 -14.47 0.98 -7.80
C ILE A 30 -13.06 0.92 -8.39
N ALA A 31 -12.95 0.67 -9.70
CA ALA A 31 -11.67 0.46 -10.35
C ALA A 31 -10.86 1.75 -10.51
N ALA A 32 -11.49 2.88 -10.84
CA ALA A 32 -10.77 4.12 -11.13
C ALA A 32 -9.95 4.65 -9.93
N PRO A 33 -10.48 4.71 -8.69
CA PRO A 33 -9.67 5.10 -7.54
C PRO A 33 -8.50 4.16 -7.25
N VAL A 34 -8.70 2.84 -7.40
CA VAL A 34 -7.64 1.84 -7.20
C VAL A 34 -6.57 2.00 -8.28
N PHE A 35 -6.98 2.22 -9.53
CA PHE A 35 -6.08 2.49 -10.65
C PHE A 35 -5.23 3.74 -10.41
N VAL A 36 -5.84 4.85 -9.96
CA VAL A 36 -5.12 6.09 -9.58
C VAL A 36 -4.11 5.80 -8.47
N THR A 37 -4.50 5.01 -7.48
CA THR A 37 -3.63 4.65 -6.35
C THR A 37 -2.41 3.85 -6.82
N MET A 38 -2.61 2.83 -7.65
CA MET A 38 -1.51 2.00 -8.17
C MET A 38 -0.61 2.78 -9.12
N THR A 39 -1.20 3.55 -10.05
CA THR A 39 -0.46 4.40 -10.98
C THR A 39 0.40 5.42 -10.24
N SER A 40 -0.13 6.03 -9.18
CA SER A 40 0.62 6.99 -8.37
C SER A 40 1.87 6.36 -7.71
N LYS A 41 1.77 5.14 -7.20
CA LYS A 41 2.92 4.41 -6.66
C LYS A 41 3.96 4.15 -7.75
N VAL A 42 3.52 3.65 -8.91
CA VAL A 42 4.41 3.37 -10.06
C VAL A 42 5.12 4.64 -10.50
N VAL A 43 4.42 5.77 -10.64
CA VAL A 43 5.00 7.06 -10.99
C VAL A 43 6.05 7.49 -9.96
N PHE A 44 5.75 7.39 -8.66
CA PHE A 44 6.71 7.76 -7.62
C PHE A 44 8.00 6.93 -7.66
N TYR A 45 7.90 5.60 -7.77
CA TYR A 45 9.09 4.73 -7.89
C TYR A 45 9.84 4.94 -9.20
N SER A 46 9.14 5.29 -10.29
CA SER A 46 9.75 5.63 -11.57
C SER A 46 10.57 6.93 -11.46
N LEU A 47 10.02 7.95 -10.78
CA LEU A 47 10.74 9.18 -10.48
C LEU A 47 11.96 8.93 -9.59
N LEU A 48 11.82 8.08 -8.56
CA LEU A 48 12.93 7.70 -7.70
C LEU A 48 14.09 7.10 -8.51
N THR A 49 13.76 6.17 -9.43
CA THR A 49 14.73 5.54 -10.33
C THR A 49 15.35 6.55 -11.30
N TYR A 50 14.54 7.47 -11.83
CA TYR A 50 15.00 8.54 -12.72
C TYR A 50 16.05 9.43 -12.03
N PHE A 51 15.79 9.86 -10.80
CA PHE A 51 16.75 10.66 -10.03
C PHE A 51 18.05 9.88 -9.77
N ALA A 52 17.97 8.62 -9.33
CA ALA A 52 19.15 7.79 -9.13
C ALA A 52 19.97 7.61 -10.43
N THR A 53 19.29 7.47 -11.57
CA THR A 53 19.92 7.36 -12.90
C THR A 53 20.66 8.65 -13.28
N SER A 54 20.08 9.81 -12.98
CA SER A 54 20.69 11.11 -13.28
C SER A 54 21.96 11.41 -12.48
N MET A 55 22.24 10.66 -11.41
CA MET A 55 23.37 10.85 -10.50
C MET A 55 24.61 10.01 -10.85
N GLY A 56 24.58 9.30 -11.98
CA GLY A 56 25.72 8.51 -12.46
C GLY A 56 25.57 7.00 -12.26
N THR A 57 26.48 6.25 -12.88
CA THR A 57 26.42 4.78 -13.02
C THR A 57 26.57 4.05 -11.70
N ILE A 58 27.48 4.49 -10.83
CA ILE A 58 27.70 3.90 -9.50
C ILE A 58 26.45 4.06 -8.63
N THR A 59 25.87 5.26 -8.63
CA THR A 59 24.67 5.60 -7.86
C THR A 59 23.47 4.78 -8.27
N VAL A 60 23.21 4.66 -9.58
CA VAL A 60 22.08 3.86 -10.07
C VAL A 60 22.30 2.36 -9.82
N ALA A 61 23.53 1.86 -9.91
CA ALA A 61 23.83 0.46 -9.57
C ALA A 61 23.50 0.16 -8.09
N ALA A 62 23.91 1.04 -7.18
CA ALA A 62 23.58 0.92 -5.75
C ALA A 62 22.06 1.00 -5.51
N HIS A 63 21.39 1.95 -6.16
CA HIS A 63 19.94 2.07 -6.10
C HIS A 63 19.23 0.79 -6.57
N GLN A 64 19.66 0.19 -7.68
CA GLN A 64 19.05 -1.02 -8.24
C GLN A 64 19.16 -2.21 -7.29
N VAL A 65 20.31 -2.40 -6.62
CA VAL A 65 20.43 -3.45 -5.60
C VAL A 65 19.43 -3.20 -4.47
N MET A 66 19.46 -1.99 -3.90
CA MET A 66 18.65 -1.65 -2.74
C MET A 66 17.14 -1.68 -3.04
N ILE A 67 16.69 -1.16 -4.19
CA ILE A 67 15.26 -1.12 -4.53
C ILE A 67 14.70 -2.51 -4.84
N ASN A 68 15.47 -3.42 -5.43
CA ASN A 68 15.01 -4.78 -5.70
C ASN A 68 14.82 -5.57 -4.42
N VAL A 69 15.77 -5.49 -3.48
CA VAL A 69 15.63 -6.10 -2.15
C VAL A 69 14.45 -5.47 -1.40
N TYR A 70 14.32 -4.14 -1.46
CA TYR A 70 13.19 -3.42 -0.86
C TYR A 70 11.85 -3.96 -1.38
N CYS A 71 11.65 -3.98 -2.71
CA CYS A 71 10.43 -4.45 -3.35
C CYS A 71 10.12 -5.90 -3.00
N MET A 72 11.12 -6.79 -2.99
CA MET A 72 10.96 -8.18 -2.57
C MET A 72 10.40 -8.27 -1.14
N CYS A 73 10.92 -7.47 -0.21
CA CYS A 73 10.39 -7.41 1.16
C CYS A 73 8.96 -6.83 1.21
N THR A 74 8.64 -5.82 0.40
CA THR A 74 7.30 -5.18 0.44
C THR A 74 6.15 -6.13 0.09
N VAL A 75 6.40 -7.19 -0.68
CA VAL A 75 5.40 -8.21 -1.05
C VAL A 75 4.76 -8.86 0.19
N TRP A 76 5.50 -8.95 1.30
CA TRP A 76 5.01 -9.55 2.55
C TRP A 76 3.89 -8.75 3.22
N GLY A 77 3.67 -7.49 2.83
CA GLY A 77 2.52 -6.70 3.28
C GLY A 77 1.20 -7.08 2.58
N GLU A 78 1.28 -7.73 1.40
CA GLU A 78 0.11 -8.04 0.59
C GLU A 78 -0.87 -9.02 1.26
N PRO A 79 -0.43 -10.12 1.91
CA PRO A 79 -1.33 -10.99 2.66
C PRO A 79 -2.13 -10.26 3.74
N LEU A 80 -1.55 -9.25 4.39
CA LEU A 80 -2.25 -8.44 5.41
C LEU A 80 -3.34 -7.57 4.78
N SER A 81 -3.04 -6.96 3.63
CA SER A 81 -4.02 -6.21 2.83
C SER A 81 -5.18 -7.11 2.38
N GLN A 82 -4.88 -8.30 1.88
CA GLN A 82 -5.89 -9.27 1.43
C GLN A 82 -6.72 -9.82 2.59
N THR A 83 -6.12 -10.03 3.75
CA THR A 83 -6.83 -10.41 4.98
C THR A 83 -7.86 -9.34 5.34
N ALA A 84 -7.48 -8.06 5.30
CA ALA A 84 -8.43 -6.97 5.52
C ALA A 84 -9.56 -6.99 4.47
N GLN A 85 -9.23 -7.10 3.20
CA GLN A 85 -10.20 -7.11 2.10
C GLN A 85 -11.14 -8.32 2.11
N SER A 86 -10.71 -9.45 2.68
CA SER A 86 -11.52 -10.68 2.73
C SER A 86 -12.46 -10.70 3.92
N PHE A 87 -12.00 -10.29 5.11
CA PHE A 87 -12.78 -10.43 6.36
C PHE A 87 -13.51 -9.16 6.78
N MET A 88 -12.94 -7.98 6.51
CA MET A 88 -13.51 -6.72 6.98
C MET A 88 -14.88 -6.39 6.33
N PRO A 89 -15.17 -6.70 5.05
CA PRO A 89 -16.45 -6.35 4.44
C PRO A 89 -17.65 -7.00 5.15
N GLU A 90 -17.56 -8.26 5.56
CA GLU A 90 -18.64 -8.94 6.31
C GLU A 90 -18.86 -8.30 7.68
N LEU A 91 -17.77 -7.91 8.36
CA LEU A 91 -17.85 -7.27 9.68
C LEU A 91 -18.40 -5.83 9.60
N MET A 92 -18.18 -5.14 8.48
CA MET A 92 -18.59 -3.74 8.28
C MET A 92 -19.96 -3.59 7.61
N HIS A 93 -20.29 -4.43 6.64
CA HIS A 93 -21.47 -4.30 5.76
C HIS A 93 -22.33 -5.57 5.69
N GLY A 94 -21.85 -6.69 6.24
CA GLY A 94 -22.53 -7.97 6.17
C GLY A 94 -23.75 -8.08 7.09
N ALA A 95 -24.49 -9.18 6.94
CA ALA A 95 -25.66 -9.47 7.77
C ALA A 95 -25.30 -9.59 9.26
N ASN A 96 -24.08 -10.05 9.56
CA ASN A 96 -23.54 -10.17 10.91
C ASN A 96 -22.63 -8.99 11.29
N GLN A 97 -23.01 -7.76 10.92
CA GLN A 97 -22.22 -6.55 11.16
C GLN A 97 -21.74 -6.46 12.62
N ASN A 98 -20.44 -6.36 12.82
CA ASN A 98 -19.81 -6.22 14.13
C ASN A 98 -18.56 -5.33 14.05
N LEU A 99 -18.77 -4.04 14.30
CA LEU A 99 -17.70 -3.03 14.23
C LEU A 99 -16.65 -3.19 15.34
N GLU A 100 -16.98 -3.81 16.47
CA GLU A 100 -15.99 -4.09 17.51
C GLU A 100 -14.98 -5.13 17.03
N LYS A 101 -15.47 -6.23 16.44
CA LYS A 101 -14.61 -7.23 15.80
C LYS A 101 -13.80 -6.65 14.64
N ALA A 102 -14.39 -5.74 13.85
CA ALA A 102 -13.66 -5.03 12.79
C ALA A 102 -12.46 -4.22 13.34
N ARG A 103 -12.66 -3.52 14.47
CA ARG A 103 -11.57 -2.78 15.15
C ARG A 103 -10.51 -3.72 15.72
N THR A 104 -10.91 -4.82 16.36
CA THR A 104 -9.96 -5.82 16.87
C THR A 104 -9.15 -6.46 15.74
N LEU A 105 -9.79 -6.74 14.60
CA LEU A 105 -9.10 -7.22 13.39
C LEU A 105 -8.09 -6.18 12.89
N LEU A 106 -8.50 -4.91 12.76
CA LEU A 106 -7.58 -3.84 12.36
C LEU A 106 -6.39 -3.72 13.31
N GLN A 107 -6.62 -3.73 14.63
CA GLN A 107 -5.55 -3.68 15.63
C GLN A 107 -4.58 -4.86 15.48
N SER A 108 -5.11 -6.07 15.29
CA SER A 108 -4.30 -7.27 15.07
C SER A 108 -3.45 -7.14 13.79
N LEU A 109 -4.05 -6.66 12.69
CA LEU A 109 -3.35 -6.44 11.43
C LEU A 109 -2.23 -5.39 11.55
N ILE A 110 -2.45 -4.30 12.29
CA ILE A 110 -1.42 -3.28 12.52
C ILE A 110 -0.27 -3.85 13.36
N ILE A 111 -0.56 -4.64 14.39
CA ILE A 111 0.47 -5.27 15.24
C ILE A 111 1.29 -6.27 14.42
N ILE A 112 0.62 -7.16 13.68
CA ILE A 112 1.31 -8.13 12.80
C ILE A 112 2.10 -7.41 11.72
N GLY A 113 1.54 -6.35 11.14
CA GLY A 113 2.22 -5.49 10.18
C GLY A 113 3.47 -4.84 10.75
N ALA A 114 3.42 -4.32 11.97
CA ALA A 114 4.56 -3.71 12.63
C ALA A 114 5.66 -4.74 12.95
N LEU A 115 5.29 -5.92 13.45
CA LEU A 115 6.23 -7.01 13.71
C LEU A 115 6.89 -7.52 12.41
N THR A 116 6.08 -7.71 11.37
CA THR A 116 6.56 -8.14 10.04
C THR A 116 7.48 -7.07 9.44
N GLY A 117 7.07 -5.80 9.50
CA GLY A 117 7.85 -4.68 9.01
C GLY A 117 9.18 -4.53 9.75
N LEU A 118 9.19 -4.61 11.08
CA LEU A 118 10.42 -4.59 11.87
C LEU A 118 11.35 -5.75 11.49
N THR A 119 10.79 -6.96 11.38
CA THR A 119 11.55 -8.16 11.00
C THR A 119 12.19 -8.00 9.62
N LEU A 120 11.41 -7.56 8.63
CA LEU A 120 11.89 -7.31 7.27
C LEU A 120 12.86 -6.14 7.20
N GLY A 121 12.64 -5.09 7.99
CA GLY A 121 13.56 -3.97 8.13
C GLY A 121 14.92 -4.44 8.63
N VAL A 122 14.95 -5.24 9.71
CA VAL A 122 16.19 -5.78 10.28
C VAL A 122 16.88 -6.70 9.29
N ILE A 123 16.18 -7.72 8.77
CA ILE A 123 16.78 -8.69 7.85
C ILE A 123 17.21 -8.02 6.53
N GLY A 124 16.32 -7.23 5.93
CA GLY A 124 16.53 -6.56 4.66
C GLY A 124 17.65 -5.51 4.70
N THR A 125 17.91 -4.90 5.86
CA THR A 125 19.06 -4.00 6.04
C THR A 125 20.34 -4.76 6.37
N SER A 126 20.24 -5.85 7.15
CA SER A 126 21.40 -6.63 7.59
C SER A 126 22.13 -7.31 6.43
N VAL A 127 21.41 -7.81 5.42
CA VAL A 127 22.04 -8.50 4.28
C VAL A 127 22.92 -7.55 3.44
N PRO A 128 22.43 -6.39 2.96
CA PRO A 128 23.29 -5.42 2.25
C PRO A 128 24.38 -4.81 3.13
N TRP A 129 24.18 -4.76 4.46
CA TRP A 129 25.19 -4.22 5.38
C TRP A 129 26.35 -5.20 5.59
N PHE A 130 26.07 -6.44 6.02
CA PHE A 130 27.10 -7.41 6.41
C PHE A 130 27.59 -8.30 5.26
N LEU A 131 26.75 -8.52 4.24
CA LEU A 131 27.04 -9.40 3.12
C LEU A 131 26.88 -8.70 1.75
N PRO A 132 27.46 -7.49 1.54
CA PRO A 132 27.27 -6.72 0.30
C PRO A 132 27.83 -7.43 -0.94
N TYR A 133 28.84 -8.29 -0.76
CA TYR A 133 29.51 -9.04 -1.83
C TYR A 133 28.61 -10.08 -2.53
N ILE A 134 27.45 -10.43 -1.94
CA ILE A 134 26.44 -11.27 -2.60
C ILE A 134 25.81 -10.53 -3.79
N PHE A 135 25.75 -9.20 -3.73
CA PHE A 135 25.11 -8.38 -4.77
C PHE A 135 26.10 -7.81 -5.77
N THR A 136 27.28 -7.39 -5.32
CA THR A 136 28.28 -6.74 -6.18
C THR A 136 29.69 -6.89 -5.63
N THR A 137 30.67 -6.94 -6.53
CA THR A 137 32.10 -6.90 -6.18
C THR A 137 32.70 -5.50 -6.21
N ASP A 138 31.95 -4.49 -6.66
CA ASP A 138 32.42 -3.11 -6.76
C ASP A 138 32.27 -2.35 -5.44
N ASN A 139 33.40 -2.00 -4.81
CA ASN A 139 33.44 -1.29 -3.54
C ASN A 139 32.82 0.11 -3.58
N LEU A 140 32.82 0.79 -4.74
CA LEU A 140 32.20 2.11 -4.87
C LEU A 140 30.67 1.99 -4.79
N VAL A 141 30.11 0.94 -5.39
CA VAL A 141 28.67 0.63 -5.32
C VAL A 141 28.28 0.27 -3.89
N ILE A 142 29.08 -0.55 -3.21
CA ILE A 142 28.86 -0.92 -1.80
C ILE A 142 28.85 0.35 -0.91
N GLY A 143 29.79 1.26 -1.13
CA GLY A 143 29.84 2.54 -0.42
C GLY A 143 28.56 3.36 -0.57
N GLU A 144 27.99 3.43 -1.77
CA GLU A 144 26.69 4.10 -2.02
C GLU A 144 25.51 3.36 -1.37
N MET A 145 25.50 2.01 -1.40
CA MET A 145 24.48 1.21 -0.72
C MET A 145 24.45 1.48 0.79
N HIS A 146 25.63 1.59 1.42
CA HIS A 146 25.72 1.81 2.88
C HIS A 146 25.17 3.18 3.31
N LYS A 147 25.24 4.19 2.43
CA LYS A 147 24.69 5.54 2.74
C LYS A 147 23.16 5.55 2.86
N VAL A 148 22.47 4.55 2.30
CA VAL A 148 20.99 4.53 2.25
C VAL A 148 20.35 3.53 3.22
N LEU A 149 21.15 2.79 4.00
CA LEU A 149 20.65 1.75 4.90
C LEU A 149 19.63 2.26 5.92
N LEU A 150 19.87 3.44 6.50
CA LEU A 150 18.98 4.01 7.51
C LEU A 150 17.61 4.39 6.92
N PRO A 151 17.50 5.23 5.87
CA PRO A 151 16.20 5.50 5.27
C PRO A 151 15.55 4.23 4.70
N TYR A 152 16.33 3.30 4.13
CA TYR A 152 15.82 1.98 3.71
C TYR A 152 15.09 1.26 4.86
N PHE A 153 15.73 1.16 6.04
CA PHE A 153 15.15 0.52 7.22
C PHE A 153 13.86 1.22 7.65
N ILE A 154 13.89 2.56 7.78
CA ILE A 154 12.76 3.37 8.23
C ILE A 154 11.58 3.29 7.26
N GLY A 155 11.83 3.24 5.95
CA GLY A 155 10.79 3.06 4.95
C GLY A 155 10.22 1.63 4.97
N LEU A 156 11.06 0.61 5.16
CA LEU A 156 10.63 -0.78 5.10
C LEU A 156 9.82 -1.18 6.34
N MET A 157 10.20 -0.70 7.52
CA MET A 157 9.55 -1.07 8.78
C MET A 157 8.06 -0.70 8.86
N VAL A 158 7.65 0.37 8.17
CA VAL A 158 6.25 0.84 8.19
C VAL A 158 5.42 0.22 7.05
N THR A 159 6.07 -0.29 6.00
CA THR A 159 5.41 -0.67 4.75
C THR A 159 4.33 -1.75 4.92
N PRO A 160 4.55 -2.87 5.65
CA PRO A 160 3.51 -3.87 5.84
C PRO A 160 2.27 -3.34 6.57
N SER A 161 2.46 -2.46 7.57
CA SER A 161 1.35 -1.80 8.25
C SER A 161 0.60 -0.85 7.31
N THR A 162 1.30 -0.11 6.45
CA THR A 162 0.66 0.72 5.42
C THR A 162 -0.22 -0.13 4.49
N HIS A 163 0.24 -1.31 4.08
CA HIS A 163 -0.52 -2.20 3.21
C HIS A 163 -1.80 -2.70 3.89
N CYS A 164 -1.76 -3.06 5.19
CA CYS A 164 -2.96 -3.50 5.89
C CYS A 164 -3.99 -2.37 6.07
N LEU A 165 -3.54 -1.12 6.27
CA LEU A 165 -4.40 0.05 6.37
C LEU A 165 -5.06 0.39 5.02
N GLU A 166 -4.28 0.40 3.93
CA GLU A 166 -4.82 0.60 2.58
C GLU A 166 -5.80 -0.52 2.20
N GLY A 167 -5.47 -1.78 2.55
CA GLY A 167 -6.35 -2.94 2.46
C GLY A 167 -7.68 -2.72 3.18
N THR A 168 -7.63 -2.19 4.39
CA THR A 168 -8.82 -1.87 5.19
C THR A 168 -9.65 -0.75 4.57
N LEU A 169 -9.02 0.30 4.05
CA LEU A 169 -9.73 1.38 3.33
C LEU A 169 -10.43 0.85 2.07
N MET A 170 -9.78 -0.04 1.33
CA MET A 170 -10.39 -0.72 0.17
C MET A 170 -11.57 -1.60 0.59
N ALA A 171 -11.40 -2.40 1.65
CA ALA A 171 -12.45 -3.24 2.21
C ALA A 171 -13.68 -2.43 2.67
N GLY A 172 -13.41 -1.24 3.24
CA GLY A 172 -14.40 -0.28 3.69
C GLY A 172 -15.01 0.61 2.61
N ARG A 173 -14.62 0.43 1.34
CA ARG A 173 -15.04 1.25 0.18
C ARG A 173 -14.76 2.76 0.32
N ASP A 174 -13.84 3.19 1.17
CA ASP A 174 -13.41 4.59 1.25
C ASP A 174 -12.34 4.91 0.19
N LEU A 175 -12.69 4.59 -1.05
CA LEU A 175 -11.80 4.60 -2.20
C LEU A 175 -11.46 6.02 -2.66
N LYS A 176 -12.37 6.98 -2.47
CA LYS A 176 -12.15 8.40 -2.79
C LYS A 176 -11.09 9.01 -1.88
N PHE A 177 -11.13 8.70 -0.59
CA PHE A 177 -10.09 9.13 0.32
C PHE A 177 -8.75 8.47 -0.05
N LEU A 178 -8.76 7.16 -0.31
CA LEU A 178 -7.55 6.41 -0.66
C LEU A 178 -6.84 7.00 -1.89
N SER A 179 -7.58 7.25 -2.99
CA SER A 179 -6.99 7.79 -4.22
C SER A 179 -6.53 9.24 -4.07
N SER A 180 -7.32 10.09 -3.40
CA SER A 180 -6.97 11.49 -3.16
C SER A 180 -5.75 11.63 -2.23
N SER A 181 -5.70 10.84 -1.16
CA SER A 181 -4.56 10.77 -0.26
C SER A 181 -3.30 10.29 -0.97
N MET A 182 -3.41 9.28 -1.85
CA MET A 182 -2.28 8.79 -2.63
C MET A 182 -1.76 9.85 -3.61
N LEU A 183 -2.65 10.56 -4.31
CA LEU A 183 -2.25 11.63 -5.23
C LEU A 183 -1.55 12.77 -4.46
N THR A 184 -2.05 13.11 -3.28
CA THR A 184 -1.42 14.08 -2.38
C THR A 184 -0.02 13.61 -1.97
N CYS A 185 0.12 12.35 -1.54
CA CYS A 185 1.41 11.76 -1.21
C CYS A 185 2.36 11.76 -2.41
N LEU A 186 1.86 11.49 -3.64
CA LEU A 186 2.65 11.56 -4.85
C LEU A 186 3.17 12.98 -5.10
N CYS A 187 2.31 14.00 -5.03
CA CYS A 187 2.71 15.39 -5.27
C CYS A 187 3.77 15.85 -4.25
N PHE A 188 3.49 15.70 -2.96
CA PHE A 188 4.42 16.10 -1.90
C PHE A 188 5.69 15.23 -1.88
N GLY A 189 5.56 13.93 -2.10
CA GLY A 189 6.69 13.02 -2.21
C GLY A 189 7.59 13.36 -3.39
N SER A 190 7.02 13.67 -4.55
CA SER A 190 7.78 14.07 -5.74
C SER A 190 8.50 15.40 -5.55
N LEU A 191 7.86 16.36 -4.86
CA LEU A 191 8.49 17.61 -4.47
C LEU A 191 9.66 17.37 -3.50
N LEU A 192 9.45 16.54 -2.47
CA LEU A 192 10.49 16.18 -1.52
C LEU A 192 11.65 15.47 -2.21
N LEU A 193 11.35 14.57 -3.15
CA LEU A 193 12.34 13.86 -3.97
C LEU A 193 13.15 14.84 -4.83
N LEU A 194 12.50 15.83 -5.45
CA LEU A 194 13.17 16.87 -6.23
C LEU A 194 14.13 17.69 -5.38
N VAL A 195 13.70 18.13 -4.19
CA VAL A 195 14.49 18.96 -3.29
C VAL A 195 15.63 18.16 -2.65
N CYS A 196 15.31 17.03 -2.01
CA CYS A 196 16.29 16.23 -1.29
C CYS A 196 17.23 15.47 -2.24
N GLY A 197 16.74 14.98 -3.37
CA GLY A 197 17.56 14.29 -4.37
C GLY A 197 18.62 15.21 -4.97
N ARG A 198 18.30 16.48 -5.24
CA ARG A 198 19.27 17.46 -5.74
C ARG A 198 20.29 17.88 -4.67
N SER A 199 19.85 18.08 -3.43
CA SER A 199 20.72 18.61 -2.37
C SER A 199 21.59 17.56 -1.69
N PHE A 200 21.08 16.33 -1.53
CA PHE A 200 21.71 15.27 -0.73
C PHE A 200 22.00 14.00 -1.53
N GLY A 201 21.81 14.01 -2.85
CA GLY A 201 22.04 12.86 -3.71
C GLY A 201 21.15 11.66 -3.38
N LEU A 202 21.72 10.45 -3.51
CA LEU A 202 20.99 9.20 -3.31
C LEU A 202 20.38 9.04 -1.90
N PRO A 203 21.06 9.37 -0.78
CA PRO A 203 20.43 9.38 0.53
C PRO A 203 19.19 10.28 0.60
N GLY A 204 19.24 11.45 -0.04
CA GLY A 204 18.10 12.35 -0.14
C GLY A 204 16.89 11.72 -0.84
N CYS A 205 17.14 10.97 -1.92
CA CYS A 205 16.09 10.20 -2.61
C CYS A 205 15.46 9.13 -1.72
N TRP A 206 16.25 8.40 -0.94
CA TRP A 206 15.76 7.37 -0.03
C TRP A 206 15.02 7.94 1.19
N TRP A 207 15.44 9.09 1.70
CA TRP A 207 14.66 9.82 2.70
C TRP A 207 13.32 10.30 2.16
N ALA A 208 13.26 10.74 0.90
CA ALA A 208 11.99 11.07 0.25
C ALA A 208 11.08 9.84 0.12
N LEU A 209 11.61 8.67 -0.24
CA LEU A 209 10.86 7.41 -0.23
C LEU A 209 10.34 7.06 1.17
N SER A 210 11.18 7.21 2.20
CA SER A 210 10.78 6.96 3.59
C SER A 210 9.64 7.88 4.01
N GLY A 211 9.77 9.18 3.73
CA GLY A 211 8.72 10.16 3.97
C GLY A 211 7.43 9.82 3.23
N PHE A 212 7.51 9.36 1.98
CA PHE A 212 6.36 8.90 1.21
C PHE A 212 5.64 7.71 1.87
N GLN A 213 6.38 6.71 2.38
CA GLN A 213 5.78 5.58 3.10
C GLN A 213 5.11 5.99 4.41
N TRP A 214 5.77 6.84 5.18
CA TRP A 214 5.25 7.33 6.46
C TRP A 214 4.06 8.27 6.30
N ALA A 215 4.04 9.10 5.25
CA ALA A 215 2.89 9.94 4.91
C ALA A 215 1.66 9.08 4.59
N ARG A 216 1.83 8.04 3.77
CA ARG A 216 0.76 7.06 3.46
C ARG A 216 0.26 6.36 4.72
N PHE A 217 1.18 5.83 5.54
CA PHE A 217 0.85 5.20 6.81
C PHE A 217 0.03 6.14 7.71
N SER A 218 0.51 7.36 7.89
CA SER A 218 -0.10 8.34 8.79
C SER A 218 -1.48 8.76 8.30
N ALA A 219 -1.63 9.06 7.01
CA ALA A 219 -2.91 9.45 6.43
C ALA A 219 -3.95 8.33 6.57
N ALA A 220 -3.59 7.08 6.26
CA ALA A 220 -4.49 5.95 6.39
C ALA A 220 -4.82 5.63 7.86
N SER A 221 -3.83 5.70 8.75
CA SER A 221 -4.01 5.50 10.19
C SER A 221 -4.96 6.53 10.78
N LEU A 222 -4.73 7.82 10.51
CA LEU A 222 -5.58 8.92 10.99
C LEU A 222 -7.02 8.76 10.50
N ARG A 223 -7.22 8.33 9.25
CA ARG A 223 -8.55 8.12 8.70
C ARG A 223 -9.30 6.97 9.38
N LEU A 224 -8.61 5.87 9.63
CA LEU A 224 -9.22 4.66 10.20
C LEU A 224 -9.43 4.75 11.72
N THR A 225 -8.59 5.48 12.44
CA THR A 225 -8.72 5.69 13.90
C THR A 225 -9.59 6.89 14.27
N SER A 226 -9.97 7.73 13.30
CA SER A 226 -10.84 8.88 13.54
C SER A 226 -12.17 8.46 14.18
N PRO A 227 -12.66 9.17 15.22
CA PRO A 227 -13.97 8.92 15.82
C PRO A 227 -15.14 9.03 14.82
N HIS A 228 -14.94 9.79 13.75
CA HIS A 228 -15.91 9.96 12.66
C HIS A 228 -15.66 9.00 11.48
N GLY A 229 -14.65 8.14 11.57
CA GLY A 229 -14.26 7.19 10.53
C GLY A 229 -15.19 5.99 10.41
N MET A 230 -15.00 5.21 9.34
CA MET A 230 -15.85 4.06 8.97
C MET A 230 -16.02 3.03 10.09
N LEU A 231 -15.00 2.85 10.94
CA LEU A 231 -15.03 1.84 12.01
C LEU A 231 -15.71 2.34 13.29
N TYR A 232 -15.85 3.65 13.48
CA TYR A 232 -16.33 4.25 14.73
C TYR A 232 -17.74 4.85 14.60
N ASN A 233 -18.15 5.26 13.40
CA ASN A 233 -19.43 5.92 13.18
C ASN A 233 -20.41 5.04 12.37
N LYS A 234 -21.45 4.51 13.04
CA LYS A 234 -22.53 3.77 12.36
C LYS A 234 -23.28 4.61 11.30
N LYS A 235 -23.31 5.94 11.45
CA LYS A 235 -23.95 6.84 10.46
C LYS A 235 -23.19 6.96 9.14
N PHE A 236 -21.90 6.58 9.11
CA PHE A 236 -21.10 6.52 7.88
C PHE A 236 -21.81 5.66 6.82
N TYR A 237 -22.33 4.51 7.23
CA TYR A 237 -23.01 3.56 6.33
C TYR A 237 -24.44 4.00 5.94
N HIS A 238 -25.11 4.82 6.75
CA HIS A 238 -26.45 5.31 6.43
C HIS A 238 -26.44 6.26 5.23
N GLN A 239 -25.38 7.06 5.05
CA GLN A 239 -25.26 7.95 3.89
C GLN A 239 -25.06 7.18 2.57
N ASP A 240 -24.34 6.07 2.60
CA ASP A 240 -24.14 5.22 1.41
C ASP A 240 -25.41 4.42 1.05
N LEU A 241 -26.14 3.91 2.05
CA LEU A 241 -27.44 3.26 1.82
C LEU A 241 -28.50 4.19 1.23
N ILE A 242 -28.49 5.48 1.61
CA ILE A 242 -29.41 6.49 1.06
C ILE A 242 -29.05 6.81 -0.40
N LYS A 243 -27.76 6.87 -0.75
CA LYS A 243 -27.33 7.05 -2.15
C LYS A 243 -27.72 5.88 -3.05
N VAL A 244 -27.56 4.64 -2.56
CA VAL A 244 -27.93 3.43 -3.32
C VAL A 244 -29.45 3.31 -3.48
N LYS A 245 -30.26 3.80 -2.52
CA LYS A 245 -31.74 3.83 -2.65
C LYS A 245 -32.29 4.96 -3.53
N ALA A 246 -31.49 5.99 -3.80
CA ALA A 246 -31.88 7.15 -4.61
C ALA A 246 -31.50 7.02 -6.10
N THR A 247 -30.97 5.86 -6.52
CA THR A 247 -30.60 5.51 -7.90
C THR A 247 -31.28 4.24 -8.36
#